data_AF-H2IU89-F1
#
_entry.id   AF-H2IU89-F1
#
_cell.length_a   1.000
_cell.length_b   1.000
_cell.length_c   1.000
_cell.angle_alpha   90.00
_cell.angle_beta   90.00
_cell.angle_gamma   90.00
#
_symmetry.space_group_name_H-M   'P 1'
#
loop_
_entity.id
_entity.type
_entity.pdbx_description
1 polymer ?
#
loop_
_entity_poly.entity_id
_entity_poly.type
_entity_poly.pdbx_seq_one_letter_code
_entity_poly.pdbx_strand_id
1 'polypeptide(L)'
;MNKVSFDFNHIPDLPAFYREFVRQFKLSDSFGANLDALWDEVTGGIALPVEIDFINLNTSRKRRFGALILLFEEAEEELEGELRLNQLEKPAVKAKS
;
A
#
# COMPACT_ATOMS: atom_id res chain seq x y z
N MET A 1 7.79 -8.55 12.90
CA MET A 1 7.34 -7.50 11.99
C MET A 1 6.97 -8.17 10.68
N ASN A 2 5.69 -8.09 10.32
CA ASN A 2 5.19 -8.69 9.08
C ASN A 2 5.59 -7.79 7.91
N LYS A 3 5.83 -8.37 6.74
CA LYS A 3 6.15 -7.62 5.53
C LYS A 3 5.21 -8.03 4.41
N VAL A 4 4.61 -7.04 3.77
CA VAL A 4 3.60 -7.19 2.71
C VAL A 4 4.01 -6.34 1.52
N SER A 5 3.78 -6.83 0.30
CA SER A 5 4.21 -6.14 -0.92
C SER A 5 3.07 -6.02 -1.92
N PHE A 6 2.90 -4.82 -2.46
CA PHE A 6 1.94 -4.52 -3.51
C PHE A 6 2.68 -4.18 -4.79
N ASP A 7 2.70 -5.10 -5.75
CA ASP A 7 3.28 -4.85 -7.08
C ASP A 7 2.27 -4.17 -7.99
N PHE A 8 2.47 -2.89 -8.26
CA PHE A 8 1.57 -2.12 -9.08
C PHE A 8 1.56 -2.53 -10.56
N ASN A 9 2.46 -3.42 -11.02
CA ASN A 9 2.31 -4.09 -12.32
C ASN A 9 1.07 -4.96 -12.41
N HIS A 10 0.57 -5.44 -11.27
CA HIS A 10 -0.60 -6.29 -11.17
C HIS A 10 -1.82 -5.57 -10.57
N ILE A 11 -1.68 -4.28 -10.22
CA ILE A 11 -2.71 -3.46 -9.60
C ILE A 11 -3.05 -2.30 -10.54
N PRO A 12 -4.01 -2.49 -11.48
CA PRO A 12 -4.35 -1.46 -12.46
C PRO A 12 -5.18 -0.31 -11.87
N ASP A 13 -5.88 -0.53 -10.76
CA ASP A 13 -6.80 0.43 -10.14
C ASP A 13 -7.01 0.17 -8.63
N LEU A 14 -7.74 1.08 -7.96
CA LEU A 14 -8.06 1.00 -6.53
C LEU A 14 -8.86 -0.27 -6.17
N PRO A 15 -9.91 -0.68 -6.90
CA PRO A 15 -10.59 -1.94 -6.64
C PRO A 15 -9.65 -3.16 -6.65
N ALA A 16 -8.68 -3.22 -7.56
CA ALA A 16 -7.67 -4.27 -7.56
C ALA A 16 -6.77 -4.22 -6.32
N PHE A 17 -6.39 -3.02 -5.87
CA PHE A 17 -5.63 -2.85 -4.64
C PHE A 17 -6.40 -3.39 -3.43
N TYR A 18 -7.67 -3.01 -3.29
CA TYR A 18 -8.53 -3.46 -2.18
C TYR A 18 -8.66 -4.99 -2.12
N ARG A 19 -8.88 -5.65 -3.27
CA ARG A 19 -8.94 -7.11 -3.30
C ARG A 19 -7.63 -7.75 -2.87
N GLU A 20 -6.51 -7.19 -3.31
CA GLU A 20 -5.19 -7.69 -2.94
C GLU A 20 -4.88 -7.44 -1.45
N PHE A 21 -5.30 -6.30 -0.91
CA PHE A 21 -5.15 -5.94 0.50
C PHE A 21 -5.93 -6.92 1.40
N VAL A 22 -7.21 -7.15 1.11
CA VAL A 22 -8.05 -8.14 1.81
C VAL A 22 -7.42 -9.53 1.73
N ARG A 23 -6.90 -9.93 0.57
CA ARG A 23 -6.24 -11.23 0.37
C ARG A 23 -4.97 -11.38 1.21
N GLN A 24 -4.09 -10.37 1.22
CA GLN A 24 -2.81 -10.44 1.91
C GLN A 24 -2.96 -10.36 3.44
N PHE A 25 -3.88 -9.54 3.94
CA PHE A 25 -4.17 -9.40 5.37
C PHE A 25 -5.23 -10.37 5.90
N LYS A 26 -5.84 -11.18 5.02
CA LYS A 26 -6.90 -12.16 5.35
C LYS A 26 -8.09 -11.48 6.06
N LEU A 27 -8.48 -10.31 5.58
CA LEU A 27 -9.62 -9.58 6.12
C LEU A 27 -10.92 -10.33 5.82
N SER A 28 -11.92 -10.11 6.68
CA SER A 28 -13.25 -10.68 6.48
C SER A 28 -14.02 -9.99 5.35
N ASP A 29 -15.13 -10.59 4.91
CA ASP A 29 -15.95 -10.09 3.80
C ASP A 29 -16.61 -8.72 4.07
N SER A 30 -16.51 -8.18 5.28
CA SER A 30 -17.09 -6.87 5.65
C SER A 30 -16.25 -5.65 5.24
N PHE A 31 -15.12 -5.84 4.55
CA PHE A 31 -14.28 -4.73 4.11
C PHE A 31 -15.02 -3.79 3.13
N GLY A 32 -15.15 -2.51 3.49
CA GLY A 32 -15.96 -1.52 2.75
C GLY A 32 -15.43 -1.11 1.37
N ALA A 33 -14.20 -1.48 1.01
CA ALA A 33 -13.57 -1.21 -0.29
C ALA A 33 -13.56 0.27 -0.72
N ASN A 34 -13.28 1.16 0.24
CA ASN A 34 -13.04 2.58 0.04
C ASN A 34 -11.86 3.05 0.93
N LEU A 35 -11.48 4.34 0.84
CA LEU A 35 -10.33 4.86 1.60
C LEU A 35 -10.60 4.92 3.10
N ASP A 36 -11.83 5.26 3.52
CA ASP A 36 -12.19 5.32 4.95
C ASP A 36 -12.08 3.94 5.61
N ALA A 37 -12.63 2.91 4.95
CA ALA A 37 -12.51 1.52 5.41
C ALA A 37 -11.06 1.04 5.39
N LEU A 38 -10.24 1.48 4.43
CA LEU A 38 -8.82 1.15 4.41
C LEU A 38 -8.09 1.80 5.59
N TRP A 39 -8.42 3.05 5.92
CA TRP A 39 -7.85 3.75 7.07
C TRP A 39 -8.13 3.02 8.38
N ASP A 40 -9.39 2.62 8.62
CA ASP A 40 -9.80 1.86 9.81
C ASP A 40 -8.98 0.56 9.97
N GLU A 41 -8.79 -0.17 8.86
CA GLU A 41 -8.02 -1.41 8.88
C GLU A 41 -6.53 -1.15 9.12
N VAL A 42 -5.95 -0.15 8.45
CA VAL A 42 -4.51 0.14 8.52
C VAL A 42 -4.11 0.68 9.90
N THR A 43 -4.98 1.44 10.56
CA THR A 43 -4.71 2.07 11.86
C THR A 43 -5.14 1.24 13.08
N GLY A 44 -5.92 0.18 12.89
CA GLY A 44 -6.34 -0.65 14.02
C GLY A 44 -6.87 -2.04 13.72
N GLY A 45 -7.15 -2.38 12.46
CA GLY A 45 -7.69 -3.69 12.07
C GLY A 45 -6.62 -4.73 11.73
N ILE A 46 -5.48 -4.32 11.16
CA ILE A 46 -4.37 -5.22 10.80
C ILE A 46 -3.39 -5.42 11.97
N ALA A 47 -2.68 -6.54 11.94
CA ALA A 47 -1.65 -6.84 12.93
C ALA A 47 -0.38 -5.98 12.72
N LEU A 48 -0.04 -5.18 13.72
CA LEU A 48 1.19 -4.38 13.81
C LEU A 48 2.29 -5.11 14.63
N PRO A 49 3.58 -4.78 14.45
CA PRO A 49 4.12 -3.87 13.44
C PRO A 49 4.19 -4.52 12.05
N VAL A 50 4.03 -3.70 11.02
CA VAL A 50 4.02 -4.11 9.61
C VAL A 50 4.85 -3.18 8.72
N GLU A 51 5.49 -3.77 7.73
CA GLU A 51 6.16 -3.06 6.63
C GLU A 51 5.40 -3.31 5.32
N ILE A 52 5.06 -2.23 4.62
CA ILE A 52 4.31 -2.25 3.37
C ILE A 52 5.19 -1.69 2.25
N ASP A 53 5.48 -2.54 1.27
CA ASP A 53 6.27 -2.17 0.10
C ASP A 53 5.36 -1.92 -1.10
N PHE A 54 5.36 -0.69 -1.61
CA PHE A 54 4.77 -0.34 -2.91
C PHE A 54 5.82 -0.49 -4.00
N ILE A 55 5.70 -1.56 -4.81
CA ILE A 55 6.68 -1.95 -5.83
C ILE A 55 6.19 -1.50 -7.22
N ASN A 56 7.11 -1.08 -8.08
CA ASN A 56 6.83 -0.65 -9.46
C ASN A 56 5.86 0.56 -9.52
N LEU A 57 5.94 1.45 -8.53
CA LEU A 57 5.14 2.66 -8.43
C LEU A 57 5.76 3.83 -9.24
N ASN A 58 5.69 3.73 -10.57
CA ASN A 58 6.21 4.77 -11.47
C ASN A 58 5.43 6.10 -11.37
N THR A 59 5.94 7.19 -11.97
CA THR A 59 5.32 8.53 -11.92
C THR A 59 3.83 8.56 -12.30
N SER A 60 3.43 7.77 -13.31
CA SER A 60 2.03 7.71 -13.75
C SER A 60 1.14 7.06 -12.68
N ARG A 61 1.63 5.98 -12.06
CA ARG A 61 0.94 5.30 -10.97
C ARG A 61 0.90 6.13 -9.70
N LYS A 62 1.99 6.83 -9.34
CA LYS A 62 2.00 7.78 -8.22
C LYS A 62 0.88 8.80 -8.34
N ARG A 63 0.67 9.38 -9.53
CA ARG A 63 -0.46 10.29 -9.77
C ARG A 63 -1.81 9.60 -9.64
N ARG A 64 -1.97 8.39 -10.18
CA ARG A 64 -3.24 7.64 -10.14
C ARG A 64 -3.62 7.20 -8.73
N PHE A 65 -2.63 6.82 -7.92
CA PHE A 65 -2.81 6.28 -6.58
C PHE A 65 -2.43 7.29 -5.48
N GLY A 66 -2.42 8.60 -5.79
CA GLY A 66 -1.95 9.62 -4.86
C GLY A 66 -2.67 9.59 -3.50
N ALA A 67 -3.99 9.44 -3.50
CA ALA A 67 -4.77 9.36 -2.26
C ALA A 67 -4.47 8.07 -1.45
N LEU A 68 -4.15 6.97 -2.13
CA LEU A 68 -3.76 5.72 -1.48
C LEU A 68 -2.38 5.86 -0.82
N ILE A 69 -1.43 6.48 -1.52
CA ILE A 69 -0.08 6.71 -1.01
C ILE A 69 -0.15 7.61 0.22
N LEU A 70 -0.87 8.74 0.11
CA LEU A 70 -1.06 9.68 1.20
C LEU A 70 -1.65 9.00 2.44
N LEU A 71 -2.66 8.13 2.26
CA LEU A 71 -3.27 7.38 3.36
C LEU A 71 -2.23 6.55 4.14
N PHE A 72 -1.34 5.84 3.45
CA PHE A 72 -0.30 5.05 4.12
C PHE A 72 0.83 5.90 4.71
N GLU A 73 1.14 7.06 4.12
CA GLU A 73 2.09 8.03 4.69
C GLU A 73 1.53 8.62 5.99
N GLU A 74 0.26 9.03 6.01
CA GLU A 74 -0.43 9.53 7.20
C GLU A 74 -0.57 8.44 8.27
N ALA A 75 -0.82 7.19 7.90
CA ALA A 75 -0.88 6.08 8.85
C ALA A 75 0.48 5.72 9.46
N GLU A 76 1.58 5.84 8.70
CA GLU A 76 2.95 5.67 9.24
C GLU A 76 3.25 6.75 10.30
N GLU A 77 2.80 7.99 10.09
CA GLU A 77 2.91 9.07 11.07
C GLU A 77 2.05 8.82 12.31
N GLU A 78 0.75 8.53 12.13
CA GLU A 78 -0.20 8.29 13.24
C GLU A 78 0.21 7.12 14.13
N LEU A 79 0.80 6.07 13.55
CA LEU A 79 1.22 4.86 14.25
C LEU A 79 2.66 4.91 14.77
N GLU A 80 3.30 6.08 14.75
CA GLU A 80 4.66 6.31 15.25
C GLU A 80 5.69 5.28 14.71
N GLY A 81 5.50 4.84 13.45
CA GLY A 81 6.36 3.88 12.77
C GLY A 81 6.13 2.39 13.09
N GLU A 82 5.03 2.03 13.78
CA GLU A 82 4.59 0.62 13.86
C GLU A 82 4.14 0.08 12.50
N LEU A 83 3.57 0.96 11.65
CA LEU A 83 3.47 0.74 10.22
C LEU A 83 4.61 1.48 9.52
N ARG A 84 5.26 0.84 8.56
CA ARG A 84 6.26 1.49 7.70
C ARG A 84 5.91 1.37 6.22
N LEU A 85 5.96 2.49 5.50
CA LEU A 85 5.72 2.53 4.06
C LEU A 85 7.04 2.66 3.28
N ASN A 86 7.30 1.74 2.37
CA ASN A 86 8.41 1.84 1.43
C ASN A 86 7.89 1.99 -0.01
N GLN A 87 8.32 3.04 -0.71
CA GLN A 87 8.02 3.23 -2.13
C GLN A 87 9.21 2.82 -2.99
N LEU A 88 9.16 1.61 -3.58
CA LEU A 88 10.24 1.02 -4.36
C LEU A 88 10.00 1.22 -5.87
N GLU A 89 10.72 2.17 -6.46
CA GLU A 89 10.84 2.25 -7.91
C GLU A 89 11.83 1.17 -8.41
N LYS A 90 11.57 0.59 -9.59
CA LYS A 90 12.60 -0.19 -10.28
C LYS A 90 13.83 0.72 -10.44
N PRO A 91 15.05 0.27 -10.12
CA PRO A 91 16.23 1.06 -10.42
C PRO A 91 16.20 1.37 -11.91
N ALA A 92 16.25 2.66 -12.26
CA ALA A 92 16.42 3.07 -13.64
C ALA A 92 17.65 2.31 -14.17
N VAL A 93 17.44 1.45 -15.16
CA VAL A 93 18.54 0.82 -15.88
C VAL A 93 19.33 1.99 -16.44
N LYS A 94 20.50 2.28 -15.86
CA LYS A 94 21.42 3.28 -16.42
C LYS A 94 21.71 2.81 -17.84
N ALA A 95 21.13 3.49 -18.82
CA ALA A 95 21.48 3.31 -20.22
C ALA A 95 22.98 3.61 -20.32
N LYS A 96 23.77 2.56 -20.57
CA LYS A 96 25.17 2.72 -20.96
C LYS A 96 25.13 3.30 -22.38
N SER A 97 25.45 4.58 -22.51
CA SER A 97 25.95 5.18 -23.74
C SER A 97 27.43 5.42 -23.59
#